data_AF-A0A4Q0MPR6-F1
#
_entry.id   AF-A0A4Q0MPR6-F1
#
_cell.length_a   1.000
_cell.length_b   1.000
_cell.length_c   1.000
_cell.angle_alpha   90.00
_cell.angle_beta   90.00
_cell.angle_gamma   90.00
#
_symmetry.space_group_name_H-M   'P 1'
#
loop_
_entity.id
_entity.type
_entity.pdbx_description
1 polymer ?
#
loop_
_entity_poly.entity_id
_entity_poly.type
_entity_poly.pdbx_seq_one_letter_code
_entity_poly.pdbx_strand_id
1 'polypeptide(L)'
;MAASRLTDEEIALLLDEASRGVSIDTICADAHVSVRTFYRWKRKFGGLTPSGVRQLKALRQENNELRRLLAGLSARSADCLPPSADESGRGASGARLREMHGLSVGRFAAVRLAGG
;
A
#
# COMPACT_ATOMS: atom_id res chain seq x y z
N MET A 1 -12.98 4.53 -21.12
CA MET A 1 -13.29 5.74 -20.33
C MET A 1 -12.01 6.55 -20.24
N ALA A 2 -11.98 7.74 -20.83
CA ALA A 2 -10.79 8.59 -20.85
C ALA A 2 -10.35 8.85 -19.41
N ALA A 3 -9.11 8.46 -19.07
CA ALA A 3 -8.53 8.77 -17.78
C ALA A 3 -8.52 10.30 -17.64
N SER A 4 -9.24 10.81 -16.64
CA SER A 4 -9.25 12.22 -16.28
C SER A 4 -7.81 12.70 -16.17
N ARG A 5 -7.44 13.72 -16.96
CA ARG A 5 -6.06 14.23 -17.15
C ARG A 5 -5.51 14.99 -15.94
N LEU A 6 -6.08 14.79 -14.75
CA LEU A 6 -5.72 15.53 -13.54
C LEU A 6 -4.49 14.89 -12.89
N THR A 7 -3.50 15.72 -12.62
CA THR A 7 -2.29 15.36 -11.88
C THR A 7 -2.60 15.12 -10.41
N ASP A 8 -1.71 14.39 -9.71
CA ASP A 8 -1.87 14.12 -8.29
C ASP A 8 -1.87 15.44 -7.48
N GLU A 9 -1.13 16.46 -7.93
CA GLU A 9 -1.09 17.79 -7.34
C GLU A 9 -2.39 18.57 -7.54
N GLU A 10 -2.99 18.54 -8.73
CA GLU A 10 -4.30 19.15 -9.00
C GLU A 10 -5.41 18.49 -8.18
N ILE A 11 -5.37 17.16 -8.05
CA ILE A 11 -6.29 16.42 -7.19
C ILE A 11 -6.17 16.89 -5.74
N ALA A 12 -4.96 17.15 -5.26
CA ALA A 12 -4.74 17.65 -3.90
C ALA A 12 -5.31 19.07 -3.70
N LEU A 13 -5.24 19.94 -4.72
CA LEU A 13 -5.84 21.27 -4.67
C LEU A 13 -7.36 21.20 -4.55
N LEU A 14 -8.02 20.35 -5.34
CA LEU A 14 -9.48 20.15 -5.27
C LEU A 14 -9.91 19.59 -3.90
N LEU A 15 -9.09 18.74 -3.27
CA LEU A 15 -9.34 18.25 -1.91
C LEU A 15 -9.14 19.36 -0.85
N ASP A 16 -8.20 20.28 -1.05
CA ASP A 16 -7.98 21.45 -0.18
C ASP A 16 -9.17 22.42 -0.25
N GLU A 17 -9.68 22.71 -1.45
CA GLU A 17 -10.89 23.52 -1.65
C GLU A 17 -12.10 22.97 -0.89
N ALA A 18 -12.31 21.65 -0.96
CA ALA A 18 -13.37 21.00 -0.19
C ALA A 18 -13.15 21.13 1.33
N SER A 19 -11.90 21.12 1.79
CA SER A 19 -11.57 21.32 3.21
C SER A 19 -11.80 22.78 3.67
N ARG A 20 -11.71 23.73 2.75
CA ARG A 20 -12.02 25.16 2.97
C ARG A 20 -13.52 25.46 2.93
N GLY A 21 -14.37 24.46 2.68
CA GLY A 21 -15.83 24.57 2.72
C GLY A 21 -16.50 24.70 1.35
N VAL A 22 -15.76 24.55 0.24
CA VAL A 22 -16.38 24.50 -1.09
C VAL A 22 -17.18 23.20 -1.24
N SER A 23 -18.37 23.29 -1.85
CA SER A 23 -19.25 22.13 -2.00
C SER A 23 -18.63 21.07 -2.93
N ILE A 24 -18.74 19.80 -2.56
CA ILE A 24 -18.20 18.68 -3.34
C ILE A 24 -18.90 18.59 -4.70
N ASP A 25 -20.19 18.95 -4.78
CA ASP A 25 -20.95 18.91 -6.03
C ASP A 25 -20.45 19.96 -7.03
N THR A 26 -20.12 21.17 -6.56
CA THR A 26 -19.49 22.22 -7.38
C THR A 26 -18.13 21.76 -7.90
N ILE A 27 -17.28 21.24 -7.00
CA ILE A 27 -15.93 20.74 -7.38
C ILE A 27 -16.04 19.62 -8.43
N CYS A 28 -16.99 18.70 -8.25
CA CYS A 28 -17.19 17.59 -9.18
C CYS A 28 -17.71 18.07 -10.55
N ALA A 29 -18.57 19.08 -10.58
CA ALA A 29 -19.04 19.71 -11.81
C ALA A 29 -17.89 20.40 -12.55
N ASP A 30 -17.11 21.24 -11.86
CA ASP A 30 -16.01 22.01 -12.45
C ASP A 30 -14.88 21.11 -12.95
N ALA A 31 -14.50 20.11 -12.16
CA ALA A 31 -13.48 19.15 -12.53
C ALA A 31 -13.99 18.04 -13.49
N HIS A 32 -15.28 18.07 -13.86
CA HIS A 32 -15.91 17.09 -14.75
C HIS A 32 -15.69 15.64 -14.29
N VAL A 33 -15.80 15.41 -12.98
CA VAL A 33 -15.60 14.09 -12.36
C VAL A 33 -16.79 13.68 -11.52
N SER A 34 -17.01 12.37 -11.41
CA SER A 34 -18.03 11.85 -10.50
C SER A 34 -17.63 12.02 -9.04
N VAL A 35 -18.62 12.22 -8.17
CA VAL A 35 -18.46 12.24 -6.71
C VAL A 35 -17.75 10.97 -6.19
N ARG A 36 -18.00 9.81 -6.82
CA ARG A 36 -17.29 8.57 -6.50
C ARG A 36 -15.77 8.68 -6.71
N THR A 37 -15.35 9.36 -7.78
CA THR A 37 -13.93 9.60 -8.05
C THR A 37 -13.32 10.55 -7.01
N PHE A 38 -14.05 11.61 -6.64
CA PHE A 38 -13.62 12.54 -5.59
C PHE A 38 -13.32 11.82 -4.27
N TYR A 39 -14.24 10.97 -3.79
CA TYR A 39 -14.00 10.21 -2.55
C TYR A 39 -12.88 9.16 -2.67
N ARG A 40 -12.64 8.61 -3.86
CA ARG A 40 -11.47 7.75 -4.12
C ARG A 40 -10.18 8.53 -3.93
N TRP A 41 -10.12 9.76 -4.43
CA TRP A 41 -8.99 10.66 -4.21
C TRP A 41 -8.85 11.07 -2.75
N LYS A 42 -9.95 11.40 -2.07
CA LYS A 42 -9.93 11.73 -0.64
C LYS A 42 -9.36 10.59 0.22
N ARG A 43 -9.61 9.32 -0.14
CA ARG A 43 -8.98 8.18 0.54
C ARG A 43 -7.48 8.05 0.27
N LYS A 44 -7.01 8.44 -0.93
CA LYS A 44 -5.62 8.31 -1.36
C LYS A 44 -4.73 9.48 -0.91
N PHE A 45 -5.28 10.69 -0.94
CA PHE A 45 -4.55 11.96 -0.75
C PHE A 45 -5.13 12.84 0.34
N GLY A 46 -6.25 12.46 0.98
CA GLY A 46 -6.86 13.24 2.05
C GLY A 46 -5.88 13.46 3.20
N GLY A 47 -5.86 14.68 3.73
CA GLY A 47 -4.91 15.10 4.78
C GLY A 47 -3.52 15.47 4.26
N LEU A 48 -3.26 15.37 2.95
CA LEU A 48 -2.04 15.87 2.33
C LEU A 48 -2.31 17.21 1.64
N THR A 49 -1.41 18.16 1.86
CA THR A 49 -1.34 19.37 1.04
C THR A 49 -0.77 19.05 -0.34
N PRO A 50 -0.95 19.92 -1.36
CA PRO A 50 -0.34 19.73 -2.68
C PRO A 50 1.19 19.56 -2.62
N SER A 51 1.86 20.30 -1.72
CA SER A 51 3.29 20.13 -1.46
C SER A 51 3.62 18.77 -0.83
N GLY A 52 2.79 18.30 0.10
CA GLY A 52 2.89 16.97 0.70
C GLY A 52 2.75 15.85 -0.33
N VAL A 53 1.90 16.02 -1.35
CA VAL A 53 1.76 15.04 -2.45
C VAL A 53 3.02 14.99 -3.33
N ARG A 54 3.61 16.14 -3.67
CA ARG A 54 4.89 16.18 -4.42
C ARG A 54 6.01 15.50 -3.65
N GLN A 55 6.13 15.81 -2.36
CA GLN A 55 7.15 15.21 -1.50
C GLN A 55 6.94 13.70 -1.36
N LEU A 56 5.70 13.24 -1.20
CA LEU A 56 5.37 11.82 -1.14
C LEU A 56 5.78 11.09 -2.43
N LYS A 57 5.60 11.73 -3.60
CA LYS A 57 6.00 11.17 -4.89
C LYS A 57 7.52 11.06 -5.02
N ALA A 58 8.26 12.11 -4.64
CA ALA A 58 9.72 12.10 -4.62
C ALA A 58 10.26 10.99 -3.70
N LEU A 59 9.78 10.93 -2.46
CA LEU A 59 10.18 9.91 -1.49
C LEU A 59 9.88 8.48 -1.96
N ARG A 60 8.74 8.27 -2.64
CA ARG A 60 8.43 6.96 -3.23
C ARG A 60 9.38 6.58 -4.36
N GLN A 61 9.76 7.54 -5.19
CA GLN A 61 10.71 7.30 -6.27
C GLN A 61 12.09 6.93 -5.69
N GLU A 62 12.60 7.72 -4.76
CA GLU A 62 13.87 7.43 -4.08
C GLU A 62 13.85 6.06 -3.40
N ASN A 63 12.77 5.73 -2.69
CA ASN A 63 12.65 4.43 -2.04
C ASN A 63 12.69 3.25 -3.03
N ASN A 64 12.04 3.42 -4.19
CA ASN A 64 12.06 2.40 -5.25
C ASN A 64 13.46 2.26 -5.86
N GLU A 65 14.16 3.36 -6.11
CA GLU A 65 15.54 3.34 -6.60
C GLU A 65 16.48 2.68 -5.59
N LEU A 66 16.39 3.04 -4.32
CA LEU A 66 17.15 2.42 -3.23
C LEU A 66 16.88 0.92 -3.13
N ARG A 67 15.60 0.49 -3.18
CA ARG A 67 15.23 -0.92 -3.17
C ARG A 67 15.78 -1.68 -4.36
N ARG A 68 15.78 -1.07 -5.55
CA ARG A 68 16.35 -1.66 -6.76
C ARG A 68 17.86 -1.85 -6.64
N LEU A 69 18.56 -0.84 -6.14
CA LEU A 69 20.01 -0.91 -5.91
C LEU A 69 20.35 -1.96 -4.86
N LEU A 70 19.60 -2.00 -3.76
CA LEU A 70 19.76 -3.01 -2.70
C LEU A 70 19.52 -4.42 -3.22
N ALA A 71 18.45 -4.65 -4.00
CA ALA A 71 18.19 -5.95 -4.61
C ALA A 71 19.33 -6.37 -5.56
N GLY A 72 19.85 -5.44 -6.37
CA GLY A 72 20.99 -5.71 -7.24
C GLY A 72 22.29 -5.99 -6.50
N LEU A 73 22.54 -5.30 -5.38
CA LEU A 73 23.68 -5.56 -4.49
C LEU A 73 23.58 -6.92 -3.81
N SER A 74 22.41 -7.25 -3.23
CA SER A 74 22.16 -8.53 -2.58
C SER A 74 22.24 -9.71 -3.55
N ALA A 75 21.77 -9.55 -4.79
CA ALA A 75 21.92 -10.56 -5.83
C ALA A 75 23.41 -10.83 -6.13
N ARG A 76 24.22 -9.79 -6.33
CA ARG A 76 25.67 -9.95 -6.55
C ARG A 76 26.40 -10.62 -5.39
N SER A 77 25.98 -10.34 -4.15
CA SER A 77 26.59 -11.01 -2.98
C SER A 77 26.20 -12.48 -2.86
N ALA A 78 25.05 -12.89 -3.41
CA ALA A 78 24.61 -14.28 -3.41
C ALA A 78 25.34 -15.12 -4.48
N ASP A 79 25.80 -14.50 -5.56
CA ASP A 79 26.58 -15.15 -6.63
C ASP A 79 28.02 -15.53 -6.22
N CYS A 80 28.45 -15.20 -5.00
CA CYS A 80 29.79 -15.50 -4.48
C CYS A 80 29.84 -16.64 -3.45
N LEU A 81 28.74 -17.34 -3.15
CA LEU A 81 28.84 -18.59 -2.40
C LEU A 81 29.10 -19.73 -3.41
N PRO A 82 30.28 -20.40 -3.40
CA PRO A 82 30.39 -21.67 -4.10
C PRO A 82 29.31 -22.61 -3.54
N PRO A 83 28.70 -23.50 -4.35
CA PRO A 83 27.87 -24.56 -3.81
C PRO A 83 28.75 -25.33 -2.82
N SER A 84 28.51 -25.12 -1.53
CA SER A 84 29.19 -25.83 -0.47
C SER A 84 28.98 -27.32 -0.72
N ALA A 85 30.07 -27.99 -1.06
CA ALA A 85 30.12 -29.42 -1.23
C ALA A 85 29.54 -30.10 0.01
N ASP A 86 28.68 -31.08 -0.23
CA ASP A 86 28.34 -32.22 0.62
C ASP A 86 28.12 -31.95 2.12
N GLU A 87 26.85 -31.78 2.49
CA GLU A 87 26.36 -32.14 3.82
C GLU A 87 25.33 -33.27 3.65
N SER A 88 25.87 -34.46 3.37
CA SER A 88 25.17 -35.73 3.57
C SER A 88 24.96 -35.92 5.08
N GLY A 89 23.74 -35.70 5.55
CA GLY A 89 23.42 -35.78 6.97
C GLY A 89 21.93 -35.74 7.27
N ARG A 90 21.12 -36.57 6.61
CA ARG A 90 19.73 -36.81 7.05
C ARG A 90 19.75 -37.61 8.35
N GLY A 91 19.56 -36.92 9.47
CA GLY A 91 19.33 -37.58 10.74
C GLY A 91 19.15 -36.61 11.90
N ALA A 92 17.99 -35.96 12.00
CA ALA A 92 17.43 -35.56 13.30
C ALA A 92 15.97 -35.11 13.11
N SER A 93 15.07 -35.95 13.62
CA SER A 93 13.67 -35.63 13.89
C SER A 93 13.62 -34.47 14.89
N GLY A 94 13.27 -33.27 14.42
CA GLY A 94 13.08 -32.07 15.23
C GLY A 94 11.65 -31.59 15.09
N ALA A 95 10.92 -31.63 16.21
CA ALA A 95 9.49 -31.38 16.31
C ALA A 95 9.04 -30.08 15.61
N ARG A 96 8.03 -30.21 14.75
CA ARG A 96 7.29 -29.10 14.16
C ARG A 96 6.32 -28.56 15.21
N LEU A 97 6.76 -27.57 15.99
CA LEU A 97 5.85 -26.76 16.81
C LEU A 97 5.69 -25.38 16.15
N ARG A 98 4.59 -25.21 15.41
CA ARG A 98 4.02 -23.88 15.14
C ARG A 98 2.51 -23.98 15.19
N GLU A 99 2.01 -23.82 16.40
CA GLU A 99 0.67 -23.39 16.70
C GLU A 99 0.79 -21.92 17.15
N MET A 100 0.33 -21.00 16.32
CA MET A 100 -0.06 -19.65 16.70
C MET A 100 -1.19 -19.24 15.77
N HIS A 101 -2.41 -19.41 16.28
CA HIS A 101 -3.64 -18.75 15.86
C HIS A 101 -3.35 -17.23 15.68
N GLY A 102 -3.82 -16.57 14.63
CA GLY A 102 -5.24 -16.35 14.41
C GLY A 102 -5.64 -15.00 15.05
N LEU A 103 -5.25 -13.89 14.43
CA LEU A 103 -5.87 -12.58 14.68
C LEU A 103 -6.18 -11.92 13.33
N SER A 104 -7.26 -12.36 12.70
CA SER A 104 -8.10 -11.43 11.95
C SER A 104 -9.46 -11.41 12.63
N VAL A 105 -9.73 -10.36 13.40
CA VAL A 105 -11.09 -10.06 13.83
C VAL A 105 -11.81 -9.49 12.60
N GLY A 106 -12.25 -10.41 11.75
CA GLY A 106 -13.15 -10.18 10.63
C GLY A 106 -14.59 -10.35 11.09
N ARG A 107 -15.42 -9.38 10.75
CA ARG A 107 -16.74 -9.03 11.29
C ARG A 107 -17.88 -10.06 11.11
N PHE A 108 -17.58 -11.32 10.83
CA PHE A 108 -18.62 -12.34 10.58
C PHE A 108 -18.13 -13.71 11.03
N ALA A 109 -18.48 -14.11 12.26
CA ALA A 109 -18.52 -15.52 12.63
C ALA A 109 -19.76 -15.74 13.50
N ALA A 110 -20.62 -16.59 12.98
CA ALA A 110 -21.99 -16.78 13.39
C ALA A 110 -22.12 -17.53 14.73
N VAL A 111 -23.24 -17.24 15.38
CA VAL A 111 -23.78 -17.89 16.57
C VAL A 111 -23.89 -19.41 16.39
N ARG A 112 -23.40 -20.17 17.36
CA ARG A 112 -24.08 -21.35 17.92
C ARG A 112 -23.63 -21.55 19.36
N LEU A 113 -24.50 -21.20 20.31
CA LEU A 113 -24.47 -21.76 21.66
C LEU A 113 -25.64 -22.76 21.73
N ALA A 114 -25.32 -24.05 21.77
CA ALA A 114 -26.14 -25.09 22.39
C ALA A 114 -25.45 -25.38 23.73
N GLY A 115 -26.09 -25.13 24.88
CA GLY A 115 -26.91 -26.11 25.60
C GLY A 115 -25.98 -27.13 26.26
N GLY A 116 -25.77 -27.18 27.58
CA GLY A 116 -26.75 -27.11 28.66
C GLY A 116 -26.74 -28.47 29.33
#